data_AF-A0A2R6P0C8-F1
#
_entry.id   AF-A0A2R6P0C8-F1
#
_cell.length_a   1.000
_cell.length_b   1.000
_cell.length_c   1.000
_cell.angle_alpha   90.00
_cell.angle_beta   90.00
_cell.angle_gamma   90.00
#
_symmetry.space_group_name_H-M   'P 1'
#
loop_
_entity.id
_entity.type
_entity.pdbx_description
1 polymer ?
#
loop_
_entity_poly.entity_id
_entity_poly.type
_entity_poly.pdbx_seq_one_letter_code
_entity_poly.pdbx_strand_id
1 'polypeptide(L)'
;MACIAPPDTSEACPFTIIGPLVCPYACLQRASCFLTKLELEDAHPESTLAILPAILASYALASPLEKRVTVTHTGTINSPVNGSSITPGIPFDFHYTDGWGTGCYPGYTLINIWLVDHEPTGSDLNSTYQFPDGDYLYYFGDFLIINDEGLPPMSPPPPPSTFTLQEPLDPAYDDTEVYIAVVEELTSCVPTSYTKYGLTSNDLQYSL
;
A
#
# COMPACT_ATOMS: atom_id res chain seq x y z
N MET A 1 34.61 7.30 -17.72
CA MET A 1 34.50 6.86 -16.32
C MET A 1 33.98 5.44 -16.35
N ALA A 2 34.82 4.47 -16.02
CA ALA A 2 34.56 3.04 -16.23
C ALA A 2 34.04 2.41 -14.93
N CYS A 3 33.00 1.61 -15.02
CA CYS A 3 32.63 0.67 -13.96
C CYS A 3 33.11 -0.72 -14.37
N ILE A 4 34.03 -1.23 -13.55
CA ILE A 4 34.61 -2.57 -13.63
C ILE A 4 33.59 -3.55 -13.02
N ALA A 5 33.24 -4.60 -13.76
CA ALA A 5 32.46 -5.73 -13.23
C ALA A 5 33.40 -6.75 -12.57
N PRO A 6 33.00 -7.40 -11.45
CA PRO A 6 33.73 -8.53 -10.88
C PRO A 6 33.45 -9.84 -11.66
N PRO A 7 34.33 -10.85 -11.53
CA PRO A 7 34.36 -11.99 -12.43
C PRO A 7 33.39 -13.11 -12.02
N ASP A 8 32.72 -13.65 -13.03
CA ASP A 8 32.52 -15.07 -13.32
C ASP A 8 32.27 -16.02 -12.13
N THR A 9 31.02 -16.51 -12.03
CA THR A 9 30.80 -17.93 -11.73
C THR A 9 29.83 -18.51 -12.75
N SER A 10 30.39 -19.40 -13.55
CA SER A 10 29.81 -20.27 -14.55
C SER A 10 28.52 -20.97 -14.10
N GLU A 11 27.45 -20.82 -14.89
CA GLU A 11 26.65 -21.96 -15.35
C GLU A 11 26.23 -21.69 -16.80
N ALA A 12 26.85 -22.42 -17.71
CA ALA A 12 26.59 -22.36 -19.14
C ALA A 12 25.20 -22.97 -19.44
N CYS A 13 24.30 -22.17 -20.02
CA CYS A 13 23.15 -22.68 -20.76
C CYS A 13 23.60 -23.06 -22.18
N PRO A 14 23.53 -24.33 -22.62
CA PRO A 14 23.87 -24.68 -23.98
C PRO A 14 22.61 -24.59 -24.85
N PHE A 15 22.34 -23.43 -25.46
CA PHE A 15 21.42 -23.37 -26.60
C PHE A 15 21.99 -22.48 -27.69
N THR A 16 22.42 -23.14 -28.77
CA THR A 16 22.64 -22.54 -30.08
C THR A 16 21.29 -22.18 -30.69
N ILE A 17 21.06 -20.89 -30.97
CA ILE A 17 19.96 -20.45 -31.84
C ILE A 17 20.57 -19.84 -33.10
N ILE A 18 20.17 -20.40 -34.24
CA ILE A 18 20.46 -19.90 -35.58
C ILE A 18 19.36 -18.89 -35.94
N GLY A 19 19.73 -17.63 -36.19
CA GLY A 19 18.93 -16.67 -36.95
C GLY A 19 18.03 -15.71 -36.15
N PRO A 20 17.72 -14.52 -36.70
CA PRO A 20 17.44 -13.33 -35.90
C PRO A 20 15.93 -13.10 -35.72
N LEU A 21 15.51 -12.94 -34.47
CA LEU A 21 14.23 -12.32 -34.14
C LEU A 21 14.46 -11.22 -33.12
N VAL A 22 14.03 -10.03 -33.52
CA VAL A 22 14.07 -8.77 -32.80
C VAL A 22 13.33 -8.94 -31.46
N CYS A 23 13.98 -8.56 -30.37
CA CYS A 23 13.44 -8.62 -29.02
C CYS A 23 13.22 -7.19 -28.51
N PRO A 24 11.98 -6.64 -28.49
CA PRO A 24 11.68 -5.48 -27.69
C PRO A 24 11.04 -5.93 -26.37
N TYR A 25 11.66 -5.52 -25.27
CA TYR A 25 11.06 -5.32 -23.94
C TYR A 25 10.14 -6.42 -23.38
N ALA A 26 10.74 -7.39 -22.67
CA ALA A 26 10.15 -7.99 -21.46
C ALA A 26 11.18 -8.90 -20.77
N CYS A 27 12.18 -8.30 -20.11
CA CYS A 27 13.00 -9.04 -19.15
C CYS A 27 12.35 -8.90 -17.78
N LEU A 28 11.33 -9.71 -17.50
CA LEU A 28 10.89 -10.02 -16.13
C LEU A 28 9.85 -11.14 -16.17
N GLN A 29 10.31 -12.38 -16.31
CA GLN A 29 9.52 -13.49 -15.79
C GLN A 29 10.43 -14.56 -15.20
N ARG A 30 10.10 -14.86 -13.95
CA ARG A 30 10.79 -15.72 -12.99
C ARG A 30 11.10 -17.09 -13.60
N ALA A 31 12.30 -17.56 -13.31
CA ALA A 31 12.61 -18.98 -13.30
C ALA A 31 11.72 -19.68 -12.27
N SER A 32 10.66 -20.32 -12.73
CA SER A 32 10.09 -21.49 -12.08
C SER A 32 10.65 -22.69 -12.82
N CYS A 33 11.76 -23.23 -12.33
CA CYS A 33 12.24 -24.55 -12.73
C CYS A 33 11.22 -25.59 -12.26
N PHE A 34 10.43 -26.13 -13.19
CA PHE A 34 9.82 -27.45 -13.03
C PHE A 34 10.04 -28.21 -14.34
N LEU A 35 11.05 -29.08 -14.32
CA LEU A 35 11.33 -30.05 -15.38
C LEU A 35 10.39 -31.24 -15.17
N THR A 36 9.51 -31.51 -16.14
CA THR A 36 8.91 -32.83 -16.26
C THR A 36 8.82 -33.17 -17.75
N LYS A 37 9.80 -33.96 -18.22
CA LYS A 37 9.79 -34.56 -19.54
C LYS A 37 9.24 -35.97 -19.40
N LEU A 38 8.07 -36.23 -19.98
CA LEU A 38 7.44 -37.53 -20.14
C LEU A 38 7.22 -37.73 -21.65
N GLU A 39 8.00 -38.60 -22.27
CA GLU A 39 7.77 -39.12 -23.63
C GLU A 39 7.46 -40.62 -23.49
N LEU A 40 6.31 -41.05 -24.03
CA LEU A 40 5.85 -42.44 -24.01
C LEU A 40 5.12 -42.75 -25.34
N GLU A 41 5.72 -43.62 -26.15
CA GLU A 41 5.18 -44.39 -27.29
C GLU A 41 6.21 -45.52 -27.53
N ASP A 42 5.94 -46.81 -27.79
CA ASP A 42 4.71 -47.55 -28.07
C ASP A 42 4.93 -49.08 -27.79
N ALA A 43 3.83 -49.83 -27.68
CA ALA A 43 3.60 -51.24 -27.28
C ALA A 43 4.30 -52.32 -28.17
N HIS A 44 4.53 -53.62 -27.84
CA HIS A 44 3.92 -54.72 -27.02
C HIS A 44 4.90 -55.95 -27.05
N PRO A 45 4.66 -57.13 -26.41
CA PRO A 45 4.02 -57.45 -25.13
C PRO A 45 4.87 -58.39 -24.25
N GLU A 46 4.82 -58.26 -22.93
CA GLU A 46 4.59 -59.37 -21.98
C GLU A 46 4.25 -58.75 -20.62
N SER A 47 3.23 -59.30 -19.97
CA SER A 47 2.82 -59.13 -18.56
C SER A 47 3.34 -57.91 -17.79
N THR A 48 2.44 -57.08 -17.25
CA THR A 48 2.29 -56.81 -15.80
C THR A 48 1.34 -55.62 -15.54
N LEU A 49 0.44 -55.81 -14.56
CA LEU A 49 -0.37 -54.83 -13.81
C LEU A 49 -0.46 -53.37 -14.31
N ALA A 50 -1.68 -52.98 -14.70
CA ALA A 50 -2.05 -51.59 -14.92
C ALA A 50 -2.23 -50.84 -13.58
N ILE A 51 -1.34 -49.87 -13.31
CA ILE A 51 -1.55 -48.81 -12.30
C ILE A 51 -1.45 -47.48 -13.06
N LEU A 52 -2.58 -46.79 -13.21
CA LEU A 52 -2.65 -45.43 -13.79
C LEU A 52 -2.27 -44.40 -12.71
N PRO A 53 -1.29 -43.49 -12.93
CA PRO A 53 -1.20 -42.26 -12.17
C PRO A 53 -1.97 -41.16 -12.92
N ALA A 54 -2.97 -40.57 -12.27
CA ALA A 54 -3.66 -39.39 -12.74
C ALA A 54 -2.73 -38.16 -12.61
N ILE A 55 -2.38 -37.54 -13.73
CA ILE A 55 -1.65 -36.27 -13.75
C ILE A 55 -2.67 -35.16 -13.48
N LEU A 56 -2.76 -34.72 -12.22
CA LEU A 56 -3.48 -33.51 -11.83
C LEU A 56 -2.71 -32.29 -12.36
N ALA A 57 -3.32 -31.56 -13.29
CA ALA A 57 -2.79 -30.31 -13.81
C ALA A 57 -2.81 -29.24 -12.71
N SER A 58 -1.63 -28.78 -12.29
CA SER A 58 -1.48 -27.63 -11.40
C SER A 58 -1.79 -26.34 -12.17
N TYR A 59 -3.03 -25.86 -12.08
CA TYR A 59 -3.36 -24.48 -12.45
C TYR A 59 -2.78 -23.57 -11.37
N ALA A 60 -1.60 -23.00 -11.64
CA ALA A 60 -1.12 -21.86 -10.86
C ALA A 60 -2.03 -20.68 -11.21
N LEU A 61 -3.03 -20.41 -10.37
CA LEU A 61 -3.75 -19.14 -10.39
C LEU A 61 -2.70 -18.06 -10.09
N ALA A 62 -2.23 -17.37 -11.13
CA ALA A 62 -1.54 -16.12 -10.95
C ALA A 62 -2.57 -15.17 -10.33
N SER A 63 -2.48 -14.96 -9.02
CA SER A 63 -3.26 -13.91 -8.36
C SER A 63 -3.02 -12.61 -9.12
N PRO A 64 -4.08 -11.84 -9.45
CA PRO A 64 -3.90 -10.56 -10.12
C PRO A 64 -2.90 -9.74 -9.32
N LEU A 65 -1.90 -9.18 -9.99
CA LEU A 65 -0.92 -8.30 -9.38
C LEU A 65 -1.68 -7.10 -8.83
N GLU A 66 -1.91 -7.10 -7.53
CA GLU A 66 -2.53 -5.99 -6.83
C GLU A 66 -1.66 -4.76 -7.06
N LYS A 67 -2.26 -3.67 -7.56
CA LYS A 67 -1.57 -2.41 -7.81
C LYS A 67 -1.04 -1.91 -6.46
N ARG A 68 0.21 -2.23 -6.14
CA ARG A 68 0.87 -1.72 -4.94
C ARG A 68 0.95 -0.21 -5.06
N VAL A 69 0.18 0.45 -4.19
CA VAL A 69 0.15 1.90 -4.08
C VAL A 69 1.53 2.37 -3.66
N THR A 70 2.07 3.38 -4.36
CA THR A 70 3.18 4.17 -3.84
C THR A 70 2.57 5.27 -2.99
N VAL A 71 2.47 5.02 -1.70
CA VAL A 71 2.18 6.05 -0.72
C VAL A 71 3.46 6.85 -0.55
N THR A 72 3.40 8.15 -0.83
CA THR A 72 4.50 9.06 -0.48
C THR A 72 4.21 9.64 0.88
N HIS A 73 5.22 9.81 1.74
CA HIS A 73 5.02 10.56 2.97
C HIS A 73 4.81 12.02 2.59
N THR A 74 3.57 12.48 2.76
CA THR A 74 3.10 13.75 2.21
C THR A 74 2.16 14.36 3.26
N GLY A 75 2.39 15.64 3.60
CA GLY A 75 1.79 16.29 4.76
C GLY A 75 2.36 15.87 6.13
N THR A 76 2.00 16.60 7.17
CA THR A 76 2.52 16.48 8.54
C THR A 76 1.42 16.69 9.58
N ILE A 77 1.31 15.77 10.53
CA ILE A 77 0.48 15.94 11.74
C ILE A 77 1.31 16.75 12.75
N ASN A 78 0.96 18.02 12.95
CA ASN A 78 1.65 18.91 13.87
C ASN A 78 1.13 18.80 15.32
N SER A 79 -0.13 18.40 15.47
CA SER A 79 -0.75 18.05 16.74
C SER A 79 -1.84 17.01 16.50
N PRO A 80 -1.95 15.97 17.35
CA PRO A 80 -1.04 15.65 18.46
C PRO A 80 0.35 15.22 17.95
N VAL A 81 1.41 15.50 18.71
CA VAL A 81 2.78 15.02 18.41
C VAL A 81 2.97 13.59 18.91
N ASN A 82 3.98 12.89 18.39
CA ASN A 82 4.37 11.56 18.87
C ASN A 82 4.48 11.49 20.41
N GLY A 83 3.92 10.44 21.00
CA GLY A 83 3.84 10.19 22.43
C GLY A 83 2.79 11.03 23.18
N SER A 84 1.96 11.82 22.49
CA SER A 84 0.87 12.55 23.15
C SER A 84 -0.16 11.59 23.71
N SER A 85 -0.75 11.93 24.86
CA SER A 85 -1.82 11.13 25.45
C SER A 85 -3.19 11.49 24.89
N ILE A 86 -4.03 10.48 24.71
CA ILE A 86 -5.46 10.66 24.41
C ILE A 86 -6.30 9.88 25.43
N THR A 87 -7.40 10.49 25.86
CA THR A 87 -8.34 9.89 26.81
C THR A 87 -9.76 10.09 26.29
N PRO A 88 -10.62 9.05 26.29
CA PRO A 88 -12.00 9.18 25.85
C PRO A 88 -12.76 10.31 26.58
N GLY A 89 -13.58 11.05 25.84
CA GLY A 89 -14.34 12.19 26.34
C GLY A 89 -13.53 13.47 26.60
N ILE A 90 -12.20 13.42 26.52
CA ILE A 90 -11.34 14.59 26.66
C ILE A 90 -10.94 15.12 25.28
N PRO A 91 -11.18 16.41 24.98
CA PRO A 91 -10.73 16.99 23.72
C PRO A 91 -9.20 17.06 23.62
N PHE A 92 -8.66 16.78 22.43
CA PHE A 92 -7.24 16.97 22.10
C PHE A 92 -7.09 17.86 20.86
N ASP A 93 -5.98 18.59 20.79
CA ASP A 93 -5.67 19.51 19.70
C ASP A 93 -5.31 18.75 18.43
N PHE A 94 -5.92 19.16 17.31
CA PHE A 94 -5.60 18.63 15.99
C PHE A 94 -5.13 19.74 15.06
N HIS A 95 -3.97 19.55 14.45
CA HIS A 95 -3.44 20.43 13.43
C HIS A 95 -2.64 19.63 12.40
N TYR A 96 -3.05 19.73 11.15
CA TYR A 96 -2.42 19.04 10.02
C TYR A 96 -1.99 20.06 8.96
N THR A 97 -0.79 19.90 8.42
CA THR A 97 -0.31 20.63 7.25
C THR A 97 -0.27 19.65 6.10
N ASP A 98 -1.02 19.92 5.03
CA ASP A 98 -1.09 19.04 3.88
C ASP A 98 0.16 19.13 2.99
N GLY A 99 0.26 18.20 2.05
CA GLY A 99 1.36 18.13 1.09
C GLY A 99 1.34 19.16 -0.04
N TRP A 100 0.49 20.19 0.04
CA TRP A 100 0.35 21.19 -1.00
C TRP A 100 1.70 21.84 -1.38
N GLY A 101 1.87 22.12 -2.68
CA GLY A 101 3.09 22.74 -3.20
C GLY A 101 4.25 21.78 -3.48
N THR A 102 4.13 20.50 -3.12
CA THR A 102 5.15 19.45 -3.40
C THR A 102 5.02 18.83 -4.81
N GLY A 103 4.76 19.70 -5.80
CA GLY A 103 4.47 19.31 -7.18
C GLY A 103 3.00 18.95 -7.44
N CYS A 104 2.12 19.18 -6.46
CA CYS A 104 0.67 19.16 -6.62
C CYS A 104 0.10 20.50 -6.15
N TYR A 105 -0.86 21.03 -6.90
CA TYR A 105 -1.46 22.35 -6.66
C TYR A 105 -2.99 22.29 -6.73
N PRO A 106 -3.65 21.45 -5.91
CA PRO A 106 -5.11 21.48 -5.85
C PRO A 106 -5.57 22.70 -5.04
N GLY A 107 -6.69 23.30 -5.41
CA GLY A 107 -7.32 24.35 -4.59
C GLY A 107 -7.88 23.81 -3.27
N TYR A 108 -8.15 22.50 -3.21
CA TYR A 108 -8.64 21.80 -2.03
C TYR A 108 -7.97 20.44 -1.88
N THR A 109 -7.55 20.08 -0.66
CA THR A 109 -7.02 18.76 -0.32
C THR A 109 -8.04 18.01 0.52
N LEU A 110 -8.48 16.83 0.05
CA LEU A 110 -9.30 15.93 0.85
C LEU A 110 -8.39 15.15 1.80
N ILE A 111 -8.74 15.13 3.07
CA ILE A 111 -8.10 14.29 4.07
C ILE A 111 -9.14 13.44 4.77
N ASN A 112 -8.74 12.27 5.23
CA ASN A 112 -9.52 11.52 6.20
C ASN A 112 -8.63 11.09 7.37
N ILE A 113 -9.25 11.00 8.55
CA ILE A 113 -8.55 10.93 9.82
C ILE A 113 -9.07 9.73 10.60
N TRP A 114 -8.16 8.85 10.99
CA TRP A 114 -8.46 7.62 11.72
C TRP A 114 -7.60 7.48 12.96
N LEU A 115 -8.04 6.58 13.84
CA LEU A 115 -7.24 5.98 14.89
C LEU A 115 -7.07 4.50 14.55
N VAL A 116 -5.85 3.97 14.61
CA VAL A 116 -5.51 2.56 14.31
C VAL A 116 -4.61 1.99 15.40
N ASP A 117 -4.49 0.65 15.47
CA ASP A 117 -3.79 -0.08 16.54
C ASP A 117 -2.30 -0.38 16.25
N HIS A 118 -1.82 -0.02 15.06
CA HIS A 118 -0.43 -0.20 14.66
C HIS A 118 0.00 0.93 13.72
N GLU A 119 1.32 1.12 13.57
CA GLU A 119 1.85 2.11 12.62
C GLU A 119 1.38 1.75 11.20
N PRO A 120 0.54 2.60 10.56
CA PRO A 120 -0.07 2.25 9.30
C PRO A 120 0.93 2.39 8.16
N THR A 121 0.78 1.51 7.19
CA THR A 121 1.55 1.46 5.95
C THR A 121 0.62 1.51 4.76
N GLY A 122 1.17 1.76 3.57
CA GLY A 122 0.37 1.75 2.35
C GLY A 122 -0.27 0.41 2.00
N SER A 123 0.13 -0.71 2.63
CA SER A 123 -0.55 -2.00 2.48
C SER A 123 -1.82 -2.14 3.31
N ASP A 124 -2.03 -1.28 4.29
CA ASP A 124 -3.20 -1.32 5.18
C ASP A 124 -4.39 -0.55 4.57
N LEU A 125 -4.18 0.08 3.42
CA LEU A 125 -5.20 0.81 2.67
C LEU A 125 -5.77 -0.05 1.54
N ASN A 126 -7.09 0.06 1.35
CA ASN A 126 -7.79 -0.56 0.24
C ASN A 126 -7.55 0.16 -1.11
N SER A 127 -8.20 -0.30 -2.18
CA SER A 127 -8.09 0.31 -3.51
C SER A 127 -8.62 1.74 -3.63
N THR A 128 -9.40 2.20 -2.64
CA THR A 128 -9.90 3.58 -2.53
C THR A 128 -9.10 4.41 -1.52
N TYR A 129 -7.93 3.92 -1.08
CA TYR A 129 -7.01 4.61 -0.18
C TYR A 129 -7.62 4.89 1.20
N GLN A 130 -8.47 3.99 1.67
CA GLN A 130 -9.08 4.05 2.99
C GLN A 130 -8.71 2.79 3.78
N PHE A 131 -8.67 2.92 5.11
CA PHE A 131 -8.60 1.74 5.97
C PHE A 131 -9.88 0.91 5.81
N PRO A 132 -9.78 -0.42 5.58
CA PRO A 132 -10.94 -1.28 5.52
C PRO A 132 -11.78 -1.25 6.80
N ASP A 133 -13.09 -1.50 6.66
CA ASP A 133 -13.98 -1.64 7.81
C ASP A 133 -13.49 -2.77 8.73
N GLY A 134 -13.27 -2.44 10.00
CA GLY A 134 -12.74 -3.37 11.02
C GLY A 134 -11.23 -3.32 11.21
N ASP A 135 -10.49 -2.64 10.34
CA ASP A 135 -9.02 -2.48 10.43
C ASP A 135 -8.62 -1.13 11.06
N TYR A 136 -9.58 -0.41 11.63
CA TYR A 136 -9.35 0.84 12.37
C TYR A 136 -10.14 0.86 13.68
N LEU A 137 -9.62 1.59 14.67
CA LEU A 137 -10.20 1.74 16.00
C LEU A 137 -11.28 2.82 16.04
N TYR A 138 -11.06 3.93 15.34
CA TYR A 138 -12.00 5.03 15.28
C TYR A 138 -11.86 5.81 13.97
N TYR A 139 -12.97 6.31 13.44
CA TYR A 139 -12.99 7.19 12.28
C TYR A 139 -13.52 8.57 12.66
N PHE A 140 -12.66 9.60 12.56
CA PHE A 140 -13.04 10.97 12.89
C PHE A 140 -13.84 11.64 11.78
N GLY A 141 -13.62 11.25 10.53
CA GLY A 141 -14.35 11.75 9.37
C GLY A 141 -13.47 12.20 8.22
N ASP A 142 -14.16 12.67 7.19
CA ASP A 142 -13.60 13.33 6.01
C ASP A 142 -13.55 14.84 6.24
N PHE A 143 -12.45 15.47 5.84
CA PHE A 143 -12.27 16.92 5.93
C PHE A 143 -11.59 17.47 4.69
N LEU A 144 -11.80 18.75 4.45
CA LEU A 144 -11.30 19.41 3.26
C LEU A 144 -10.50 20.66 3.63
N ILE A 145 -9.21 20.63 3.31
CA ILE A 145 -8.31 21.76 3.51
C ILE A 145 -8.40 22.67 2.29
N ILE A 146 -8.51 23.98 2.54
CA ILE A 146 -8.56 25.00 1.50
C ILE A 146 -7.14 25.54 1.32
N ASN A 147 -6.55 25.33 0.15
CA ASN A 147 -5.14 25.67 -0.09
C ASN A 147 -4.97 27.06 -0.70
N ASP A 148 -5.97 27.55 -1.42
CA ASP A 148 -5.95 28.87 -2.05
C ASP A 148 -6.89 29.84 -1.33
N GLU A 149 -6.37 31.01 -0.97
CA GLU A 149 -7.17 32.07 -0.36
C GLU A 149 -8.31 32.54 -1.28
N GLY A 150 -9.48 32.80 -0.68
CA GLY A 150 -10.64 33.32 -1.40
C GLY A 150 -11.52 32.25 -2.06
N LEU A 151 -11.15 30.98 -1.97
CA LEU A 151 -12.02 29.88 -2.36
C LEU A 151 -13.24 29.76 -1.42
N PRO A 152 -14.43 29.40 -1.94
CA PRO A 152 -15.61 29.21 -1.11
C PRO A 152 -15.46 27.98 -0.20
N PRO A 153 -16.12 27.97 0.98
CA PRO A 153 -16.20 26.77 1.79
C PRO A 153 -16.96 25.67 1.05
N MET A 154 -16.52 24.42 1.23
CA MET A 154 -17.11 23.23 0.62
C MET A 154 -17.49 22.19 1.68
N SER A 155 -18.17 21.14 1.24
CA SER A 155 -18.41 19.93 2.04
C SER A 155 -17.50 18.80 1.50
N PRO A 156 -16.81 18.04 2.36
CA PRO A 156 -16.78 18.17 3.83
C PRO A 156 -16.10 19.48 4.30
N PRO A 157 -16.37 19.94 5.54
CA PRO A 157 -15.76 21.16 6.08
C PRO A 157 -14.25 20.94 6.36
N PRO A 158 -13.50 22.01 6.65
CA PRO A 158 -12.16 21.90 7.20
C PRO A 158 -12.14 21.12 8.52
N PRO A 159 -11.01 20.47 8.87
CA PRO A 159 -10.90 19.76 10.14
C PRO A 159 -11.05 20.75 11.31
N PRO A 160 -11.79 20.39 12.38
CA PRO A 160 -11.83 21.20 13.59
C PRO A 160 -10.44 21.27 14.24
N SER A 161 -10.20 22.30 15.03
CA SER A 161 -8.95 22.44 15.78
C SER A 161 -8.83 21.46 16.94
N THR A 162 -9.92 20.80 17.32
CA THR A 162 -9.94 19.78 18.37
C THR A 162 -10.80 18.60 17.96
N PHE A 163 -10.38 17.42 18.39
CA PHE A 163 -11.17 16.20 18.31
C PHE A 163 -11.49 15.66 19.69
N THR A 164 -12.52 14.84 19.77
CA THR A 164 -12.87 14.11 20.99
C THR A 164 -13.22 12.69 20.59
N LEU A 165 -12.52 11.73 21.18
CA LEU A 165 -12.89 10.32 21.09
C LEU A 165 -14.09 10.11 22.01
N GLN A 166 -15.29 10.00 21.43
CA GLN A 166 -16.55 10.00 22.19
C GLN A 166 -16.74 8.72 23.02
N GLU A 167 -16.39 7.58 22.44
CA GLU A 167 -16.55 6.27 23.06
C GLU A 167 -15.17 5.70 23.41
N PRO A 168 -15.02 5.08 24.60
CA PRO A 168 -13.80 4.38 24.92
C PRO A 168 -13.59 3.22 23.93
N LEU A 169 -12.32 3.01 23.57
CA LEU A 169 -11.90 1.81 22.84
C LEU A 169 -12.07 0.55 23.69
N ASP A 170 -11.86 -0.61 23.08
CA ASP A 170 -11.77 -1.86 23.82
C ASP A 170 -10.74 -1.75 24.96
N PRO A 171 -11.05 -2.20 26.19
CA PRO A 171 -10.12 -2.19 27.32
C PRO A 171 -8.76 -2.84 27.05
N ALA A 172 -8.64 -3.69 26.03
CA ALA A 172 -7.37 -4.24 25.57
C ALA A 172 -6.37 -3.17 25.11
N TYR A 173 -6.84 -1.97 24.75
CA TYR A 173 -5.99 -0.84 24.35
C TYR A 173 -5.60 0.08 25.51
N ASP A 174 -6.10 -0.14 26.73
CA ASP A 174 -5.72 0.68 27.89
C ASP A 174 -4.21 0.58 28.18
N ASP A 175 -3.57 1.73 28.40
CA ASP A 175 -2.12 1.88 28.51
C ASP A 175 -1.35 1.31 27.30
N THR A 176 -1.93 1.36 26.09
CA THR A 176 -1.27 0.94 24.85
C THR A 176 -1.02 2.10 23.89
N GLU A 177 -0.06 1.88 22.99
CA GLU A 177 0.23 2.76 21.88
C GLU A 177 -0.81 2.55 20.76
N VAL A 178 -1.39 3.65 20.31
CA VAL A 178 -2.27 3.72 19.14
C VAL A 178 -1.77 4.81 18.19
N TYR A 179 -2.27 4.85 16.97
CA TYR A 179 -1.77 5.78 15.96
C TYR A 179 -2.91 6.63 15.41
N ILE A 180 -2.75 7.94 15.45
CA ILE A 180 -3.60 8.82 14.63
C ILE A 180 -3.02 8.84 13.21
N ALA A 181 -3.85 8.50 12.24
CA ALA A 181 -3.46 8.38 10.85
C ALA A 181 -4.24 9.38 10.00
N VAL A 182 -3.55 10.05 9.07
CA VAL A 182 -4.16 10.92 8.08
C VAL A 182 -3.79 10.40 6.70
N VAL A 183 -4.82 10.09 5.91
CA VAL A 183 -4.66 9.90 4.46
C VAL A 183 -5.02 11.21 3.78
N GLU A 184 -4.18 11.69 2.88
CA GLU A 184 -4.47 12.84 2.03
C GLU A 184 -4.55 12.46 0.56
N GLU A 185 -5.49 13.08 -0.16
CA GLU A 185 -5.62 13.01 -1.62
C GLU A 185 -5.21 14.35 -2.25
N LEU A 186 -4.06 14.34 -2.93
CA LEU A 186 -3.55 15.48 -3.67
C LEU A 186 -3.84 15.32 -5.16
N THR A 187 -4.74 16.13 -5.68
CA THR A 187 -5.04 16.18 -7.11
C THR A 187 -4.19 17.22 -7.84
N SER A 188 -4.31 17.31 -9.17
CA SER A 188 -3.64 18.34 -9.99
C SER A 188 -2.10 18.31 -9.88
N CYS A 189 -1.51 17.12 -9.80
CA CYS A 189 -0.07 16.96 -9.74
C CYS A 189 0.61 17.12 -11.11
N VAL A 190 1.65 17.93 -11.19
CA VAL A 190 2.40 18.16 -12.43
C VAL A 190 3.43 17.04 -12.67
N PRO A 191 3.72 16.69 -13.95
CA PRO A 191 3.29 17.34 -15.20
C PRO A 191 2.00 16.79 -15.83
N THR A 192 1.47 15.67 -15.36
CA THR A 192 0.37 14.95 -16.05
C THR A 192 -0.99 15.04 -15.38
N SER A 193 -1.16 15.96 -14.43
CA SER A 193 -2.41 16.13 -13.65
C SER A 193 -2.91 14.83 -13.02
N TYR A 194 -1.98 14.04 -12.46
CA TYR A 194 -2.30 12.81 -11.74
C TYR A 194 -2.67 13.09 -10.28
N THR A 195 -3.18 12.07 -9.59
CA THR A 195 -3.46 12.11 -8.16
C THR A 195 -2.34 11.41 -7.38
N LYS A 196 -1.90 12.01 -6.29
CA LYS A 196 -1.04 11.40 -5.27
C LYS A 196 -1.83 11.15 -4.00
N TYR A 197 -1.41 10.15 -3.25
CA TYR A 197 -1.95 9.84 -1.95
C TYR A 197 -0.83 9.88 -0.92
N GLY A 198 -1.06 10.60 0.17
CA GLY A 198 -0.18 10.65 1.34
C GLY A 198 -0.75 9.83 2.48
N LEU A 199 0.12 9.23 3.28
CA LEU A 199 -0.22 8.64 4.57
C LEU A 199 0.82 9.11 5.57
N THR A 200 0.36 9.74 6.63
CA THR A 200 1.18 10.19 7.75
C THR A 200 0.50 9.76 9.04
N SER A 201 1.29 9.39 10.04
CA SER A 201 0.79 8.98 11.34
C SER A 201 1.70 9.44 12.46
N ASN A 202 1.10 9.71 13.62
CA ASN A 202 1.82 9.94 14.86
C ASN A 202 1.37 8.92 15.91
N ASP A 203 2.32 8.40 16.70
CA ASP A 203 2.02 7.51 17.83
C ASP A 203 1.42 8.30 19.00
N LEU A 204 0.47 7.70 19.69
CA LEU A 204 -0.26 8.25 20.82
C LEU A 204 -0.35 7.23 21.94
N GLN A 205 -0.36 7.72 23.17
CA GLN A 205 -0.57 6.90 24.36
C GLN A 205 -2.05 6.95 24.74
N TYR A 206 -2.74 5.82 24.62
CA TYR A 206 -4.15 5.73 24.99
C TYR A 206 -4.31 5.31 26.45
N SER A 207 -5.21 5.98 27.18
CA SER A 207 -5.59 5.60 28.55
C SER A 207 -7.07 5.88 28.84
N LEU A 208 -7.68 5.02 29.66
CA LEU A 208 -9.07 5.11 30.14
C LEU A 208 -9.28 6.01 31.37
#